data_AF-A0A931C5Z8-F1
#
_entry.id   AF-A0A931C5Z8-F1
#
_cell.length_a   1.000
_cell.length_b   1.000
_cell.length_c   1.000
_cell.angle_alpha   90.00
_cell.angle_beta   90.00
_cell.angle_gamma   90.00
#
_symmetry.space_group_name_H-M   'P 1'
#
loop_
_entity.id
_entity.type
_entity.pdbx_description
1 polymer ?
#
loop_
_entity_poly.entity_id
_entity_poly.type
_entity_poly.pdbx_seq_one_letter_code
_entity_poly.pdbx_strand_id
1 'polypeptide(L)'
;MEQVASVTRQAAYQASLLTLGPGELSWASLPTGLLDTYTELQRKVVMLLEEASEVYSGLSAKLDQVAYEYEANDERAARDLEGVWEPRE
;
A
#
# COMPACT_ATOMS: atom_id res chain seq x y z
N MET A 1 -6.66 -4.69 -3.25
CA MET A 1 -5.92 -3.79 -2.32
C MET A 1 -5.26 -2.62 -3.04
N GLU A 2 -5.17 -2.67 -4.36
CA GLU A 2 -4.66 -1.59 -5.22
C GLU A 2 -5.34 -0.22 -5.00
N GLN A 3 -6.65 -0.20 -4.72
CA GLN A 3 -7.36 1.04 -4.39
C GLN A 3 -6.85 1.70 -3.10
N VAL A 4 -6.47 0.92 -2.09
CA VAL A 4 -5.90 1.42 -0.82
C VAL A 4 -4.47 1.93 -1.04
N ALA A 5 -3.67 1.21 -1.84
CA ALA A 5 -2.34 1.65 -2.23
C ALA A 5 -2.39 2.97 -3.03
N SER A 6 -3.39 3.14 -3.91
CA SER A 6 -3.62 4.37 -4.66
C SER A 6 -4.00 5.55 -3.76
N VAL A 7 -4.97 5.35 -2.85
CA VAL A 7 -5.40 6.38 -1.90
C VAL A 7 -4.27 6.82 -0.97
N THR A 8 -3.45 5.88 -0.47
CA THR A 8 -2.29 6.21 0.39
C THR A 8 -1.22 6.98 -0.37
N ARG A 9 -0.92 6.63 -1.63
CA ARG A 9 -0.02 7.41 -2.50
C ARG A 9 -0.53 8.83 -2.74
N GLN A 10 -1.82 8.96 -3.03
CA GLN A 10 -2.44 10.27 -3.24
C GLN A 10 -2.41 11.10 -1.95
N ALA A 11 -2.65 10.47 -0.78
CA ALA A 11 -2.53 11.13 0.51
C ALA A 11 -1.08 11.58 0.81
N ALA A 12 -0.07 10.76 0.49
CA ALA A 12 1.34 11.13 0.64
C ALA A 12 1.68 12.36 -0.20
N TYR A 13 1.23 12.39 -1.45
CA TYR A 13 1.41 13.53 -2.34
C TYR A 13 0.72 14.79 -1.80
N GLN A 14 -0.53 14.70 -1.34
CA GLN A 14 -1.21 15.87 -0.77
C GLN A 14 -0.53 16.34 0.53
N ALA A 15 -0.06 15.42 1.37
CA ALA A 15 0.65 15.75 2.59
C ALA A 15 2.00 16.44 2.33
N SER A 16 2.71 16.08 1.27
CA SER A 16 3.98 16.74 0.90
C SER A 16 3.78 18.17 0.41
N LEU A 17 2.59 18.50 -0.09
CA LEU A 17 2.20 19.85 -0.49
C LEU A 17 1.75 20.73 0.70
N LEU A 18 1.46 20.15 1.86
CA LEU A 18 1.05 20.89 3.06
C LEU A 18 2.25 21.59 3.72
N THR A 19 2.62 22.76 3.23
CA THR A 19 3.66 23.59 3.86
C THR A 19 3.02 24.63 4.76
N LEU A 20 3.45 24.71 6.02
CA LEU A 20 3.21 25.89 6.85
C LEU A 20 4.47 26.74 6.84
N GLY A 21 4.35 28.00 6.44
CA GLY A 21 5.40 28.98 6.52
C GLY A 21 5.32 29.81 7.82
N PRO A 22 6.29 30.71 8.03
CA PRO A 22 6.32 31.62 9.17
C PRO A 22 5.16 32.63 9.20
N GLY A 23 4.42 32.78 8.09
CA GLY A 23 3.23 33.62 8.00
C GLY A 23 1.98 32.92 8.54
N GLU A 24 1.84 31.61 8.25
CA GLU A 24 0.75 30.77 8.74
C GLU A 24 0.97 30.33 10.20
N LEU A 25 2.22 30.12 10.59
CA LEU A 25 2.62 29.89 11.96
C LEU A 25 2.98 31.22 12.61
N SER A 26 2.08 31.78 13.43
CA SER A 26 2.30 32.95 14.31
C SER A 26 3.78 33.18 14.63
N TRP A 27 4.27 34.42 14.55
CA TRP A 27 5.69 34.81 14.73
C TRP A 27 6.43 34.19 15.93
N ALA A 28 5.70 33.72 16.95
CA ALA A 28 6.22 32.95 18.09
C ALA A 28 6.66 31.50 17.74
N SER A 29 6.39 31.02 16.54
CA SER A 29 6.72 29.68 16.04
C SER A 29 8.20 29.45 15.77
N LEU A 30 8.92 30.52 15.39
CA LEU A 30 10.36 30.52 15.15
C LEU A 30 11.17 30.27 16.44
N PRO A 31 10.97 31.01 17.55
CA PRO A 31 11.72 30.77 18.78
C PRO A 31 11.31 29.49 19.52
N THR A 32 10.15 28.90 19.21
CA THR A 32 9.64 27.69 19.86
C THR A 32 9.99 26.40 19.14
N GLY A 33 10.61 26.45 17.95
CA GLY A 33 10.91 25.26 17.14
C GLY A 33 9.66 24.57 16.56
N LEU A 34 8.52 25.28 16.55
CA LEU A 34 7.24 24.72 16.14
C LEU A 34 7.21 24.41 14.63
N LEU A 35 7.89 25.25 13.84
CA LEU A 35 8.06 25.05 12.40
C LEU A 35 8.91 23.81 12.10
N ASP A 36 9.97 23.57 12.87
CA ASP A 36 10.81 22.37 12.73
C ASP A 36 10.03 21.11 13.09
N THR A 37 9.30 21.16 14.21
CA THR A 37 8.42 20.06 14.65
C THR A 37 7.34 19.75 13.61
N TYR A 38 6.70 20.77 13.05
CA TYR A 38 5.73 20.60 11.97
C TYR A 38 6.36 19.93 10.75
N THR A 39 7.54 20.40 10.33
CA THR A 39 8.27 19.85 9.18
C THR A 39 8.65 18.39 9.40
N GLU A 40 9.10 18.02 10.60
CA GLU A 40 9.39 16.63 10.96
C GLU A 40 8.14 15.76 10.93
N LEU A 41 7.02 16.24 11.48
CA LEU A 41 5.75 15.52 11.44
C LEU A 41 5.26 15.33 10.01
N GLN A 42 5.33 16.37 9.19
CA GLN A 42 4.97 16.31 7.77
C GLN A 42 5.79 15.23 7.05
N ARG A 43 7.12 15.24 7.21
CA ARG A 43 8.00 14.21 6.63
C ARG A 43 7.65 12.81 7.10
N LYS A 44 7.37 12.64 8.39
CA LYS A 44 7.01 11.33 8.96
C LYS A 44 5.67 10.82 8.43
N VAL A 45 4.67 11.69 8.27
CA VAL A 45 3.38 11.34 7.69
C VAL A 45 3.54 10.91 6.24
N VAL A 46 4.30 11.65 5.43
CA VAL A 46 4.58 11.29 4.03
C VAL A 46 5.26 9.92 3.95
N MET A 47 6.31 9.71 4.75
CA MET A 47 7.04 8.43 4.80
C MET A 47 6.12 7.25 5.15
N LEU A 48 5.29 7.38 6.18
CA LEU A 48 4.37 6.31 6.60
C LEU A 48 3.30 6.00 5.54
N LEU A 49 2.84 7.02 4.81
CA LEU A 49 1.87 6.83 3.72
C LEU A 49 2.50 6.15 2.50
N GLU A 50 3.76 6.46 2.19
CA GLU A 50 4.54 5.77 1.14
C GLU A 50 4.78 4.30 1.52
N GLU A 51 5.24 4.03 2.74
CA GLU A 51 5.46 2.67 3.25
C GLU A 51 4.15 1.85 3.24
N ALA A 52 3.04 2.44 3.66
CA ALA A 52 1.74 1.77 3.57
C ALA A 52 1.37 1.42 2.12
N SER A 53 1.63 2.33 1.17
CA SER A 53 1.37 2.07 -0.25
C SER A 53 2.18 0.89 -0.78
N GLU A 54 3.46 0.80 -0.43
CA GLU A 54 4.35 -0.31 -0.80
C GLU A 54 3.86 -1.63 -0.21
N VAL A 55 3.52 -1.65 1.07
CA VAL A 55 3.02 -2.85 1.76
C VAL A 55 1.72 -3.35 1.11
N TYR A 56 0.75 -2.47 0.85
CA TYR A 56 -0.51 -2.87 0.23
C TYR A 56 -0.34 -3.32 -1.22
N SER A 57 0.59 -2.70 -1.97
CA SER A 57 0.91 -3.11 -3.33
C SER A 57 1.57 -4.50 -3.35
N GLY A 58 2.55 -4.72 -2.46
CA GLY A 58 3.23 -6.01 -2.33
C GLY A 58 2.29 -7.13 -1.88
N LEU A 59 1.38 -6.83 -0.95
CA LEU A 59 0.36 -7.79 -0.51
C LEU A 59 -0.62 -8.14 -1.63
N SER A 60 -1.04 -7.16 -2.44
CA SER A 60 -1.90 -7.43 -3.61
C SER A 60 -1.20 -8.40 -4.58
N ALA A 61 0.05 -8.11 -4.96
CA ALA A 61 0.82 -8.96 -5.87
C ALA A 61 1.02 -10.39 -5.33
N LYS A 62 1.28 -10.52 -4.02
CA LYS A 62 1.40 -11.82 -3.35
C LYS A 62 0.09 -12.61 -3.41
N LEU A 63 -1.05 -11.95 -3.19
CA LEU A 63 -2.36 -12.61 -3.24
C LEU A 63 -2.71 -13.03 -4.67
N ASP A 64 -2.40 -12.21 -5.67
CA ASP A 64 -2.61 -12.54 -7.08
C ASP A 64 -1.74 -13.74 -7.49
N GLN A 65 -0.48 -13.79 -7.04
CA GLN A 65 0.40 -14.94 -7.26
C GLN A 65 -0.18 -16.21 -6.62
N VAL A 66 -0.62 -16.14 -5.36
CA VAL A 66 -1.19 -17.30 -4.66
C VAL A 66 -2.47 -17.79 -5.36
N ALA A 67 -3.35 -16.87 -5.77
CA ALA A 67 -4.57 -17.23 -6.51
C ALA A 67 -4.24 -17.96 -7.82
N TYR A 68 -3.27 -17.46 -8.59
CA TYR A 68 -2.80 -18.10 -9.81
C TYR A 68 -2.21 -19.49 -9.56
N GLU A 69 -1.39 -19.65 -8.51
CA GLU A 69 -0.81 -20.95 -8.15
C GLU A 69 -1.87 -21.97 -7.73
N TYR A 70 -2.91 -21.54 -7.01
CA TYR A 70 -4.05 -22.39 -6.67
C TYR A 70 -4.83 -22.82 -7.91
N GLU A 71 -5.17 -21.89 -8.80
CA GLU A 71 -5.89 -22.19 -10.04
C GLU A 71 -5.11 -23.17 -10.93
N ALA A 72 -3.81 -22.94 -11.11
CA ALA A 72 -2.94 -23.82 -11.89
C ALA A 72 -2.79 -25.23 -11.25
N ASN A 73 -2.89 -25.32 -9.92
CA ASN A 73 -2.87 -26.61 -9.22
C ASN A 73 -4.20 -27.35 -9.40
N ASP A 74 -5.33 -26.65 -9.27
CA ASP A 74 -6.66 -27.22 -9.49
C ASP A 74 -6.83 -27.73 -10.93
N GLU A 75 -6.37 -26.97 -11.93
CA GLU A 75 -6.35 -27.42 -13.33
C GLU A 75 -5.48 -28.66 -13.56
N ARG A 76 -4.38 -28.78 -12.81
CA ARG A 76 -3.50 -29.96 -12.88
C ARG A 76 -4.17 -31.16 -12.23
N ALA A 77 -4.73 -30.98 -11.03
CA ALA A 77 -5.47 -32.03 -10.32
C ALA A 77 -6.67 -32.51 -11.14
N ALA A 78 -7.40 -31.60 -11.80
CA ALA A 78 -8.50 -31.94 -12.69
C ALA A 78 -8.04 -32.84 -13.84
N ARG A 79 -6.92 -32.50 -14.52
CA ARG A 79 -6.33 -33.32 -15.59
C ARG A 79 -5.82 -34.67 -15.10
N ASP A 80 -5.15 -34.70 -13.95
CA ASP A 80 -4.56 -35.91 -13.40
C ASP A 80 -5.63 -36.90 -12.89
N LEU A 81 -6.81 -36.40 -12.52
CA LEU A 81 -7.94 -37.20 -12.02
C LEU A 81 -9.02 -37.47 -13.10
N GLU A 82 -8.89 -36.87 -14.28
CA GLU A 82 -9.77 -37.13 -15.42
C GLU A 82 -9.62 -38.59 -15.87
N GLY A 83 -10.74 -39.33 -15.91
CA GLY A 83 -10.75 -40.76 -16.26
C GLY A 83 -10.36 -41.74 -15.13
N VAL A 84 -9.91 -41.27 -13.96
CA VAL A 84 -9.60 -42.16 -12.80
C VAL A 84 -10.86 -42.79 -12.21
N TRP A 85 -12.01 -42.12 -12.35
CA TRP A 85 -13.30 -42.56 -11.81
C TRP A 85 -14.26 -43.14 -12.86
N GLU A 86 -13.83 -43.31 -14.12
CA GLU A 86 -14.69 -43.93 -15.13
C GLU A 86 -14.81 -45.45 -14.89
N PRO A 87 -16.02 -45.98 -14.68
CA PRO A 87 -16.22 -47.42 -14.55
C PRO A 87 -15.82 -48.10 -15.85
N ARG A 88 -14.88 -49.04 -15.80
CA ARG A 88 -14.60 -49.92 -16.94
C ARG A 88 -15.79 -50.85 -17.16
N GLU A 89 -16.52 -50.64 -18.26
CA GLU A 89 -17.42 -51.66 -18.83
C GLU A 89 -16.63 -52.78 -19.54
#